data_AF-A0A495V5Z4-F1
#
_entry.id   AF-A0A495V5Z4-F1
#
_cell.length_a   1.000
_cell.length_b   1.000
_cell.length_c   1.000
_cell.angle_alpha   90.00
_cell.angle_beta   90.00
_cell.angle_gamma   90.00
#
_symmetry.space_group_name_H-M   'P 1'
#
loop_
_entity.id
_entity.type
_entity.pdbx_description
1 polymer ?
#
loop_
_entity_poly.entity_id
_entity_poly.type
_entity_poly.pdbx_seq_one_letter_code
_entity_poly.pdbx_strand_id
1 'polypeptide(L)'
;MHPTNFQAPGAPTTDERRKMVEIAAYFLAEHRGFAPGEADSDWHRAEKAIDAMIADGLAGGLTHGLTRGLSSDSVHRAEVSEGIRNALKLGGGLSG
;
A
#
# COMPACT_ATOMS: atom_id res chain seq x y z
N MET A 1 29.41 -9.61 6.13
CA MET A 1 28.32 -10.10 6.99
C MET A 1 27.12 -9.20 6.75
N HIS A 2 26.13 -9.65 5.96
CA HIS A 2 24.82 -9.00 5.91
C HIS A 2 23.87 -9.91 6.69
N PRO A 3 23.09 -9.40 7.67
CA PRO A 3 22.11 -10.24 8.32
C PRO A 3 21.04 -10.56 7.28
N THR A 4 20.96 -11.84 6.92
CA THR A 4 19.91 -12.40 6.09
C THR A 4 18.59 -12.19 6.82
N ASN A 5 17.84 -11.24 6.29
CA ASN A 5 16.47 -10.94 6.58
C ASN A 5 15.65 -12.23 6.79
N PHE A 6 15.21 -12.50 8.02
CA PHE A 6 14.42 -13.68 8.40
C PHE A 6 12.95 -13.49 8.02
N GLN A 7 12.68 -13.26 6.73
CA GLN A 7 11.33 -13.07 6.21
C GLN A 7 10.72 -14.41 5.82
N ALA A 8 9.52 -14.70 6.33
CA ALA A 8 8.69 -15.76 5.75
C ALA A 8 8.42 -15.43 4.26
N PRO A 9 8.47 -16.42 3.34
CA PRO A 9 8.23 -16.18 1.93
C PRO A 9 6.79 -15.70 1.74
N GLY A 10 6.61 -14.42 1.38
CA GLY A 10 5.30 -13.84 1.01
C GLY A 10 4.80 -12.66 1.83
N ALA A 11 5.53 -12.17 2.84
CA ALA A 11 5.19 -10.91 3.52
C ALA A 11 6.32 -9.88 3.29
N PRO A 12 6.02 -8.57 3.08
CA PRO A 12 7.05 -7.56 2.84
C PRO A 12 7.82 -7.24 4.12
N THR A 13 9.12 -6.94 3.98
CA THR A 13 9.97 -6.53 5.11
C THR A 13 9.47 -5.24 5.75
N THR A 14 9.91 -4.94 6.97
CA THR A 14 9.61 -3.65 7.61
C THR A 14 10.07 -2.47 6.76
N ASP A 15 11.21 -2.60 6.07
CA ASP A 15 11.75 -1.55 5.19
C ASP A 15 10.97 -1.46 3.87
N GLU A 16 10.56 -2.59 3.30
CA GLU A 16 9.69 -2.63 2.11
C GLU A 16 8.33 -2.03 2.41
N ARG A 17 7.71 -2.40 3.54
CA ARG A 17 6.46 -1.79 4.02
C ARG A 17 6.63 -0.28 4.16
N ARG A 18 7.71 0.19 4.80
CA ARG A 18 7.98 1.63 4.96
C ARG A 18 8.05 2.34 3.62
N LYS A 19 8.75 1.75 2.63
CA LYS A 19 8.83 2.32 1.28
C LYS A 19 7.46 2.38 0.59
N MET A 20 6.64 1.34 0.77
CA MET A 20 5.27 1.33 0.23
C MET A 20 4.40 2.44 0.87
N VAL A 21 4.54 2.63 2.19
CA VAL A 21 3.84 3.69 2.93
C VAL A 21 4.29 5.08 2.47
N GLU A 22 5.58 5.29 2.28
CA GLU A 22 6.13 6.56 1.79
C GLU A 22 5.56 6.93 0.42
N ILE A 23 5.55 6.00 -0.53
CA ILE A 23 4.98 6.21 -1.88
C ILE A 23 3.48 6.50 -1.78
N ALA A 24 2.75 5.76 -0.95
CA ALA A 24 1.32 5.95 -0.74
C ALA A 24 0.99 7.31 -0.10
N ALA A 25 1.77 7.73 0.90
CA ALA A 25 1.60 9.03 1.56
C ALA A 25 1.91 10.18 0.60
N TYR A 26 2.94 10.05 -0.24
CA TYR A 26 3.24 11.01 -1.29
C TYR A 26 2.09 11.14 -2.29
N PHE A 27 1.53 10.01 -2.75
CA PHE A 27 0.37 10.01 -3.66
C PHE A 27 -0.85 10.70 -3.06
N LEU A 28 -1.15 10.43 -1.78
CA LEU A 28 -2.25 11.09 -1.07
C LEU A 28 -2.02 12.61 -0.98
N ALA A 29 -0.78 13.01 -0.70
CA ALA A 29 -0.40 14.42 -0.61
C ALA A 29 -0.50 15.10 -1.97
N GLU A 30 -0.05 14.45 -3.04
CA GLU A 30 -0.15 14.93 -4.41
C GLU A 30 -1.62 15.08 -4.85
N HIS A 31 -2.47 14.09 -4.57
CA HIS A 31 -3.89 14.10 -4.93
C HIS A 31 -4.66 15.26 -4.27
N ARG A 32 -4.24 15.69 -3.07
CA ARG A 32 -4.82 16.86 -2.39
C ARG A 32 -4.09 18.18 -2.71
N GLY A 33 -3.09 18.18 -3.61
CA GLY A 33 -2.30 19.36 -3.96
C GLY A 33 -1.31 19.81 -2.88
N PHE A 34 -0.77 18.88 -2.09
CA PHE A 34 0.22 19.09 -1.04
C PHE A 34 -0.19 20.12 0.02
N ALA A 35 -1.49 20.20 0.36
CA ALA A 35 -1.99 21.11 1.38
C ALA A 35 -1.18 20.97 2.70
N PRO A 36 -0.78 22.06 3.37
CA PRO A 36 0.01 21.97 4.60
C PRO A 36 -0.80 21.40 5.77
N GLY A 37 -0.12 20.80 6.76
CA GLY A 37 -0.73 20.35 8.02
C GLY A 37 -1.33 18.95 8.03
N GLU A 38 -1.46 18.31 6.86
CA GLU A 38 -2.11 17.00 6.74
C GLU A 38 -1.09 15.87 6.43
N ALA A 39 0.22 16.14 6.51
CA ALA A 39 1.26 15.15 6.19
C ALA A 39 1.18 13.90 7.09
N ASP A 40 0.97 14.09 8.39
CA ASP A 40 0.79 12.98 9.34
C ASP A 40 -0.51 12.21 9.06
N SER A 41 -1.58 12.91 8.68
CA SER A 41 -2.86 12.31 8.31
C SER A 41 -2.71 11.40 7.08
N ASP A 42 -1.99 11.86 6.06
CA ASP A 42 -1.70 11.06 4.86
C ASP A 42 -0.81 9.86 5.18
N TRP A 43 0.20 10.03 6.04
CA TRP A 43 1.03 8.92 6.49
C TRP A 43 0.19 7.84 7.18
N HIS A 44 -0.66 8.22 8.14
CA HIS A 44 -1.53 7.26 8.83
C HIS A 44 -2.54 6.58 7.88
N ARG A 45 -3.06 7.30 6.88
CA ARG A 45 -3.96 6.73 5.86
C ARG A 45 -3.21 5.76 4.95
N ALA A 46 -1.99 6.10 4.56
CA ALA A 46 -1.10 5.25 3.78
C ALA A 46 -0.77 3.95 4.53
N GLU A 47 -0.39 4.02 5.81
CA GLU A 47 -0.13 2.84 6.64
C GLU A 47 -1.33 1.89 6.67
N LYS A 48 -2.52 2.41 6.97
CA LYS A 48 -3.76 1.61 7.00
C LYS A 48 -4.08 0.99 5.64
N ALA A 49 -3.82 1.71 4.54
CA ALA A 49 -4.04 1.19 3.19
C ALA A 49 -3.07 0.05 2.86
N ILE A 50 -1.77 0.25 3.13
CA ILE A 50 -0.74 -0.76 2.90
C ILE A 50 -0.96 -1.99 3.78
N ASP A 51 -1.25 -1.81 5.07
CA ASP A 51 -1.54 -2.92 5.98
C ASP A 51 -2.76 -3.72 5.54
N ALA A 52 -3.80 -3.05 5.05
CA ALA A 52 -4.95 -3.71 4.48
C ALA A 52 -4.61 -4.47 3.20
N MET A 53 -3.78 -3.92 2.32
CA MET A 53 -3.33 -4.60 1.09
C MET A 53 -2.46 -5.81 1.40
N ILE A 54 -1.58 -5.73 2.40
CA ILE A 54 -0.76 -6.85 2.87
C ILE A 54 -1.66 -7.94 3.46
N ALA A 55 -2.62 -7.57 4.31
CA ALA A 55 -3.57 -8.50 4.93
C ALA A 55 -4.51 -9.16 3.91
N ASP A 56 -4.90 -8.43 2.85
CA ASP A 56 -5.71 -8.92 1.72
C ASP A 56 -4.89 -9.82 0.76
N GLY A 57 -3.59 -10.01 1.03
CA GLY A 57 -2.76 -10.96 0.29
C GLY A 57 -2.08 -10.38 -0.95
N LEU A 58 -1.98 -9.06 -1.09
CA LEU A 58 -1.23 -8.43 -2.19
C LEU A 58 0.26 -8.85 -2.19
N ALA A 59 0.79 -9.37 -1.08
CA ALA A 59 2.15 -9.91 -0.97
C ALA A 59 2.24 -11.43 -1.21
N GLY A 60 1.12 -12.16 -1.16
CA GLY A 60 1.10 -13.63 -1.20
C GLY A 60 0.40 -14.26 -2.40
N GLY A 61 -0.31 -13.49 -3.25
CA GLY A 61 -1.23 -14.11 -4.21
C GLY A 61 -1.45 -13.36 -5.52
N LEU A 62 -0.69 -13.76 -6.53
CA LEU A 62 -1.14 -13.80 -7.93
C LEU A 62 -2.29 -14.82 -8.15
N THR A 63 -3.00 -15.32 -7.12
CA THR A 63 -3.73 -16.60 -7.23
C THR A 63 -5.03 -16.80 -6.45
N HIS A 64 -5.59 -15.85 -5.69
CA HIS A 64 -6.91 -16.11 -5.07
C HIS A 64 -7.84 -14.90 -5.06
N GLY A 65 -8.58 -14.76 -6.16
CA GLY A 65 -9.75 -13.91 -6.20
C GLY A 65 -10.82 -14.44 -5.25
N LEU A 66 -11.28 -13.60 -4.32
CA LEU A 66 -12.70 -13.49 -4.00
C LEU A 66 -13.00 -12.18 -3.30
N THR A 67 -13.44 -11.20 -4.10
CA THR A 67 -14.16 -10.01 -3.65
C THR A 67 -15.38 -10.43 -2.83
N ARG A 68 -15.36 -10.14 -1.51
CA ARG A 68 -16.52 -10.31 -0.63
C ARG A 68 -16.91 -8.96 -0.03
N GLY A 69 -18.02 -8.43 -0.55
CA GLY A 69 -18.90 -7.50 0.17
C GLY A 69 -18.45 -6.05 0.19
N LEU A 70 -18.74 -5.29 -0.88
CA LEU A 70 -18.51 -3.85 -0.91
C LEU A 70 -19.69 -3.10 -0.27
N SER A 71 -19.46 -2.51 0.91
CA SER A 71 -20.33 -1.46 1.47
C SER A 71 -19.94 -0.12 0.83
N SER A 72 -20.83 0.89 0.85
CA SER A 72 -20.55 2.18 0.17
C SER A 72 -19.32 2.93 0.68
N ASP A 73 -18.92 2.68 1.94
CA ASP A 73 -17.67 3.17 2.56
C ASP A 73 -16.42 2.50 1.94
N SER A 74 -16.58 1.29 1.40
CA SER A 74 -15.54 0.51 0.74
C SER A 74 -15.17 1.06 -0.64
N VAL A 75 -16.04 1.83 -1.31
CA VAL A 75 -15.78 2.33 -2.68
C VAL A 75 -14.72 3.43 -2.67
N HIS A 76 -14.82 4.41 -1.77
CA HIS A 76 -13.79 5.44 -1.60
C HIS A 76 -12.47 4.85 -1.13
N ARG A 77 -12.52 3.85 -0.23
CA ARG A 77 -11.34 3.11 0.21
C ARG A 77 -10.70 2.31 -0.94
N ALA A 78 -11.51 1.67 -1.78
CA ALA A 78 -11.05 0.89 -2.91
C ALA A 78 -10.39 1.74 -3.99
N GLU A 79 -10.96 2.92 -4.30
CA GLU A 79 -10.38 3.87 -5.26
C GLU A 79 -9.01 4.37 -4.78
N VAL A 80 -8.90 4.73 -3.50
CA VAL A 80 -7.62 5.12 -2.90
C VAL A 80 -6.62 3.96 -2.90
N SER A 81 -7.05 2.75 -2.54
CA SER A 81 -6.19 1.56 -2.57
C SER A 81 -5.74 1.20 -3.99
N GLU A 82 -6.58 1.41 -5.00
CA GLU A 82 -6.22 1.18 -6.41
C GLU A 82 -5.25 2.24 -6.94
N GLY A 83 -5.45 3.52 -6.60
CA GLY A 83 -4.50 4.59 -6.88
C GLY A 83 -3.12 4.32 -6.27
N ILE A 84 -3.08 3.93 -4.99
CA ILE A 84 -1.86 3.52 -4.30
C ILE A 84 -1.23 2.30 -4.97
N ARG A 85 -2.01 1.28 -5.30
CA ARG A 85 -1.52 0.08 -6.01
C ARG A 85 -0.86 0.45 -7.35
N ASN A 86 -1.45 1.37 -8.09
CA ASN A 86 -0.89 1.85 -9.36
C ASN A 86 0.38 2.68 -9.13
N ALA A 87 0.40 3.57 -8.13
CA ALA A 87 1.60 4.34 -7.77
C ALA A 87 2.77 3.44 -7.38
N LEU A 88 2.51 2.36 -6.63
CA LEU A 88 3.51 1.35 -6.28
C LEU A 88 4.03 0.59 -7.50
N LYS A 89 3.17 0.29 -8.48
CA LYS A 89 3.60 -0.33 -9.76
C LYS A 89 4.49 0.61 -10.58
N LEU A 90 4.20 1.91 -10.60
CA LEU A 90 4.92 2.91 -11.38
C LEU A 90 6.25 3.33 -10.74
N GLY A 91 6.36 3.32 -9.40
CA GLY A 91 7.55 3.70 -8.63
C GLY A 91 8.72 2.69 -8.65
N GLY A 92 8.56 1.56 -9.35
CA GLY A 92 9.63 0.61 -9.66
C GLY A 92 9.67 -0.64 -8.78
N GLY A 93 9.48 -1.80 -9.42
CA GLY A 93 10.11 -3.05 -8.95
C GLY A 93 9.32 -4.35 -8.99
N LEU A 94 8.12 -4.42 -9.60
CA LEU A 94 7.45 -5.72 -9.83
C LEU A 94 7.17 -5.87 -11.33
N SER A 95 8.19 -6.34 -12.05
CA SER A 95 8.02 -6.94 -13.39
C SER A 95 7.09 -8.15 -13.28
N GLY A 96 6.34 -8.40 -14.35
CA GLY A 96 5.27 -9.40 -14.42
C GLY A 96 5.70 -10.85 -14.27
#